data_AF-A0A4Q3S245-F1
#
_entry.id   AF-A0A4Q3S245-F1
#
_cell.length_a   1.000
_cell.length_b   1.000
_cell.length_c   1.000
_cell.angle_alpha   90.00
_cell.angle_beta   90.00
_cell.angle_gamma   90.00
#
_symmetry.space_group_name_H-M   'P 1'
#
loop_
_entity.id
_entity.type
_entity.pdbx_description
1 polymer ?
#
loop_
_entity_poly.entity_id
_entity_poly.type
_entity_poly.pdbx_seq_one_letter_code
_entity_poly.pdbx_strand_id
1 'polypeptide(L)'
;MNQHYLPFTVDDFIADEEFQRYIMNPDPVTDQLWQDWFLKHPDKKNVADEAASFLLNIQFNTSIPDKNAIQLSLEKNLDKISALEMTEQQAKGRYRRRA
;
A
#
# COMPACT_ATOMS: atom_id res chain seq x y z
N MET A 1 27.99 11.15 -19.03
CA MET A 1 26.71 11.87 -18.96
C MET A 1 25.64 10.96 -19.55
N ASN A 2 25.13 10.00 -18.76
CA ASN A 2 24.12 9.05 -19.25
C ASN A 2 22.83 9.31 -18.46
N GLN A 3 22.04 10.27 -18.92
CA GLN A 3 20.68 10.48 -18.43
C GLN A 3 19.80 9.48 -19.18
N HIS A 4 19.48 8.37 -18.53
CA HIS A 4 18.47 7.43 -19.01
C HIS A 4 17.14 8.18 -19.09
N TYR A 5 16.73 8.57 -20.29
CA TYR A 5 15.34 8.90 -20.58
C TYR A 5 14.54 7.60 -20.47
N LEU A 6 14.19 7.23 -19.25
CA LEU A 6 13.25 6.14 -19.01
C LEU A 6 11.92 6.59 -19.63
N PRO A 7 11.39 5.87 -20.63
CA PRO A 7 10.03 6.14 -21.05
C PRO A 7 9.14 5.81 -19.86
N PHE A 8 8.47 6.81 -19.27
CA PHE A 8 7.45 6.56 -18.25
C PHE A 8 6.51 5.49 -18.77
N THR A 9 6.50 4.35 -18.07
CA THR A 9 5.66 3.19 -18.36
C THR A 9 4.37 3.28 -17.57
N VAL A 10 3.40 2.44 -17.93
CA VAL A 10 2.12 2.33 -17.19
C VAL A 10 2.40 1.97 -15.72
N ASP A 11 3.37 1.08 -15.46
CA ASP A 11 3.75 0.66 -14.11
C ASP A 11 4.33 1.81 -13.28
N ASP A 12 5.12 2.69 -13.89
CA ASP A 12 5.68 3.87 -13.21
C ASP A 12 4.56 4.81 -12.75
N PHE A 13 3.53 5.00 -13.59
CA PHE A 13 2.34 5.79 -13.23
C PHE A 13 1.52 5.11 -12.13
N ILE A 14 1.32 3.79 -12.22
CA ILE A 14 0.59 3.03 -11.19
C ILE A 14 1.30 3.12 -9.85
N ALA A 15 2.63 3.11 -9.82
CA ALA A 15 3.43 3.19 -8.59
C ALA A 15 3.63 4.61 -8.04
N ASP A 16 3.30 5.65 -8.79
CA ASP A 16 3.46 7.05 -8.38
C ASP A 16 2.36 7.48 -7.39
N GLU A 17 2.75 7.86 -6.19
CA GLU A 17 1.82 8.28 -5.13
C GLU A 17 1.04 9.56 -5.49
N GLU A 18 1.67 10.52 -6.17
CA GLU A 18 1.03 11.77 -6.58
C GLU A 18 0.03 11.52 -7.72
N PHE A 19 0.33 10.57 -8.61
CA PHE A 19 -0.60 10.13 -9.64
C PHE A 19 -1.78 9.34 -9.05
N GLN A 20 -1.51 8.41 -8.12
CA GLN A 20 -2.57 7.71 -7.40
C GLN A 20 -3.50 8.68 -6.66
N ARG A 21 -2.94 9.69 -5.98
CA ARG A 21 -3.72 10.75 -5.29
C ARG A 21 -4.58 11.52 -6.28
N TYR A 22 -4.02 11.94 -7.41
CA TYR A 22 -4.77 12.62 -8.46
C TYR A 22 -5.97 11.80 -8.96
N ILE A 23 -5.78 10.49 -9.18
CA ILE A 23 -6.85 9.62 -9.68
C ILE A 23 -7.89 9.27 -8.59
N MET A 24 -7.45 9.01 -7.36
CA MET A 24 -8.35 8.52 -6.28
C MET A 24 -9.00 9.65 -5.47
N ASN A 25 -8.32 10.79 -5.31
CA ASN A 25 -8.80 11.93 -4.53
C ASN A 25 -8.26 13.25 -5.12
N PRO A 26 -8.80 13.68 -6.29
CA PRO A 26 -8.33 14.89 -6.95
C PRO A 26 -8.54 16.10 -6.05
N ASP A 27 -7.48 16.85 -5.78
CA ASP A 27 -7.55 18.16 -5.15
C ASP A 27 -7.27 19.27 -6.20
N PRO A 28 -7.68 20.53 -5.94
CA PRO A 28 -7.51 21.61 -6.92
C PRO A 28 -6.05 21.89 -7.30
N VAL A 29 -5.08 21.50 -6.46
CA VAL A 29 -3.65 21.75 -6.67
C VAL A 29 -3.04 20.68 -7.57
N THR A 30 -3.35 19.42 -7.29
CA THR A 30 -2.95 18.24 -8.05
C THR A 30 -3.60 18.22 -9.42
N ASP A 31 -4.89 18.58 -9.54
CA ASP A 31 -5.57 18.66 -10.84
C ASP A 31 -4.90 19.69 -11.76
N GLN A 32 -4.58 20.89 -11.25
CA GLN A 32 -3.88 21.91 -12.01
C GLN A 32 -2.49 21.43 -12.47
N LEU A 33 -1.75 20.75 -11.60
CA LEU A 33 -0.40 20.26 -11.89
C LEU A 33 -0.42 19.18 -12.98
N TRP A 34 -1.33 18.21 -12.89
CA TRP A 34 -1.46 17.14 -13.88
C TRP A 34 -2.01 17.66 -15.21
N GLN A 35 -2.94 18.61 -15.21
CA GLN A 35 -3.40 19.27 -16.43
C GLN A 35 -2.26 20.00 -17.15
N ASP A 36 -1.46 20.78 -16.41
CA ASP A 36 -0.29 21.46 -16.97
C ASP A 36 0.77 20.48 -17.50
N TRP A 37 0.90 19.31 -16.86
CA TRP A 37 1.80 18.26 -17.29
C TRP A 37 1.33 17.60 -18.59
N PHE A 38 0.03 17.28 -18.71
CA PHE A 38 -0.55 16.70 -19.92
C PHE A 38 -0.48 17.64 -21.13
N LEU A 39 -0.54 18.96 -20.91
CA LEU A 39 -0.33 19.94 -21.97
C LEU A 39 1.11 19.92 -22.54
N LYS A 40 2.09 19.57 -21.69
CA LYS A 40 3.51 19.49 -22.08
C LYS A 40 3.90 18.12 -22.64
N HIS A 41 3.16 17.07 -22.30
CA HIS A 41 3.44 15.68 -22.66
C HIS A 41 2.20 14.97 -23.25
N PRO A 42 1.68 15.43 -24.40
CA PRO A 42 0.51 14.81 -25.02
C PRO A 42 0.77 13.37 -25.48
N ASP A 43 2.04 13.01 -25.74
CA ASP A 43 2.49 11.67 -26.09
C ASP A 43 2.35 10.65 -24.94
N LYS A 44 2.27 11.14 -23.70
CA LYS A 44 2.13 10.31 -22.49
C LYS A 44 0.69 10.15 -22.03
N LYS A 45 -0.24 10.88 -22.65
CA LYS A 45 -1.65 10.82 -22.29
C LYS A 45 -2.21 9.40 -22.37
N ASN A 46 -1.90 8.65 -23.43
CA ASN A 46 -2.38 7.27 -23.57
C ASN A 46 -1.88 6.35 -22.45
N VAL A 47 -0.63 6.51 -22.01
CA VAL A 47 -0.03 5.70 -20.93
C VAL A 47 -0.65 6.04 -19.59
N ALA A 48 -0.89 7.33 -19.34
CA ALA A 48 -1.56 7.79 -18.13
C ALA A 48 -3.03 7.38 -18.09
N ASP A 49 -3.75 7.44 -19.22
CA ASP A 49 -5.14 7.02 -19.33
C ASP A 49 -5.28 5.50 -19.04
N GLU A 50 -4.33 4.69 -19.51
CA GLU A 50 -4.27 3.25 -19.21
C GLU A 50 -4.01 3.00 -17.71
N ALA A 51 -3.05 3.70 -17.11
CA ALA A 51 -2.76 3.61 -15.68
C ALA A 51 -3.94 4.08 -14.82
N ALA A 52 -4.60 5.18 -15.19
CA ALA A 52 -5.80 5.69 -14.53
C ALA A 52 -6.93 4.66 -14.58
N SER A 53 -7.16 4.06 -15.75
CA SER A 53 -8.15 3.00 -15.93
C SER A 53 -7.86 1.80 -15.03
N PHE A 54 -6.60 1.40 -14.92
CA PHE A 54 -6.19 0.32 -14.02
C PHE A 54 -6.46 0.66 -12.55
N LEU A 55 -6.04 1.84 -12.09
CA LEU A 55 -6.22 2.31 -10.71
C LEU A 55 -7.70 2.42 -10.32
N LEU A 56 -8.56 2.94 -11.21
CA LEU A 56 -10.00 3.07 -10.97
C LEU A 56 -10.73 1.71 -10.94
N ASN A 57 -10.19 0.69 -11.61
CA ASN A 57 -10.74 -0.66 -11.60
C ASN A 57 -10.28 -1.49 -10.39
N ILE A 58 -9.27 -1.04 -9.64
CA ILE A 58 -8.89 -1.66 -8.37
C ILE A 58 -9.92 -1.24 -7.32
N GLN A 59 -10.95 -2.07 -7.14
CA GLN A 59 -11.90 -1.93 -6.05
C GLN A 59 -11.47 -2.80 -4.87
N PHE A 60 -11.28 -2.17 -3.71
CA PHE A 60 -11.11 -2.89 -2.46
C PHE A 60 -12.48 -3.31 -1.93
N ASN A 61 -12.74 -4.62 -1.94
CA ASN A 61 -13.92 -5.15 -1.27
C ASN A 61 -13.68 -5.16 0.24
N THR A 62 -14.22 -4.17 0.95
CA THR A 62 -14.17 -4.10 2.41
C THR A 62 -15.44 -4.72 2.99
N SER A 63 -15.33 -5.95 3.47
CA SER A 63 -16.43 -6.62 4.20
C SER A 63 -16.17 -6.62 5.70
N ILE A 64 -17.21 -6.36 6.49
CA ILE A 64 -17.17 -6.61 7.94
C ILE A 64 -17.14 -8.14 8.13
N PRO A 65 -16.13 -8.70 8.81
CA PRO A 65 -16.08 -10.13 9.08
C PRO A 65 -17.27 -10.57 9.95
N ASP A 66 -17.75 -11.79 9.75
CA ASP A 66 -18.80 -12.33 10.61
C ASP A 66 -18.28 -12.58 12.05
N LYS A 67 -19.22 -12.82 12.98
CA LYS A 67 -18.89 -13.03 14.41
C LYS A 67 -17.92 -14.20 14.64
N ASN A 68 -18.00 -15.26 13.84
CA ASN A 68 -17.11 -16.42 13.99
C ASN A 68 -15.71 -16.08 13.51
N ALA A 69 -15.58 -15.36 12.39
CA ALA A 69 -14.29 -14.89 11.88
C ALA A 69 -13.60 -13.95 12.87
N ILE A 70 -14.37 -13.08 13.54
CA ILE A 70 -13.87 -12.22 14.62
C ILE A 70 -13.37 -13.07 15.80
N GLN A 71 -14.17 -14.03 16.25
CA GLN A 71 -13.83 -14.89 17.39
C GLN A 71 -12.57 -15.73 17.13
N LEU A 72 -12.48 -16.36 15.95
CA LEU A 72 -11.30 -17.14 15.54
C LEU A 72 -10.04 -16.29 15.49
N SER A 73 -10.16 -15.06 14.97
CA SER A 73 -9.04 -14.13 14.90
C SER A 73 -8.59 -13.71 16.29
N LEU A 74 -9.52 -13.48 17.22
CA LEU A 74 -9.21 -13.14 18.61
C LEU A 74 -8.47 -14.28 19.31
N GLU A 75 -9.03 -15.50 19.27
CA GLU A 75 -8.42 -16.69 19.89
C GLU A 75 -7.00 -16.92 19.37
N LYS A 76 -6.81 -16.90 18.04
CA LYS A 76 -5.49 -17.04 17.40
C LYS A 76 -4.50 -15.99 17.89
N ASN A 77 -4.93 -14.77 18.15
CA ASN A 77 -4.04 -13.71 18.65
C ASN A 77 -3.72 -13.88 20.13
N LEU A 78 -4.68 -14.30 20.96
CA LEU A 78 -4.45 -14.61 22.38
C LEU A 78 -3.46 -15.76 22.56
N ASP A 79 -3.56 -16.80 21.72
CA ASP A 79 -2.61 -17.92 21.72
C ASP A 79 -1.19 -17.45 21.40
N LYS A 80 -1.03 -16.52 20.44
CA LYS A 80 0.28 -15.95 20.11
C LYS A 80 0.86 -15.14 21.26
N ILE A 81 0.04 -14.30 21.91
CA ILE A 81 0.48 -13.46 23.03
C ILE A 81 0.95 -14.37 24.18
N SER A 82 0.16 -15.36 24.55
CA SER A 82 0.54 -16.29 25.62
C SER A 82 1.81 -17.07 25.30
N ALA A 83 1.99 -17.55 24.07
CA ALA A 83 3.22 -18.20 23.65
C ALA A 83 4.45 -17.28 23.76
N LEU A 84 4.33 -16.01 23.35
CA LEU A 84 5.38 -15.01 23.48
C LEU A 84 5.74 -14.76 24.95
N GLU A 85 4.73 -14.59 25.82
CA GLU A 85 4.94 -14.40 27.26
C GLU A 85 5.62 -15.62 27.91
N MET A 86 5.24 -16.83 27.54
CA MET A 86 5.87 -18.07 28.02
C MET A 86 7.34 -18.14 27.60
N THR A 87 7.66 -17.82 26.34
CA THR A 87 9.06 -17.81 25.87
C THR A 87 9.91 -16.76 26.60
N GLU A 88 9.36 -15.58 26.88
CA GLU A 88 10.05 -14.52 27.61
C GLU A 88 10.32 -14.92 29.07
N GLN A 89 9.35 -15.54 29.74
CA GLN A 89 9.48 -16.03 31.11
C GLN A 89 10.49 -17.18 31.22
N GLN A 90 10.49 -18.10 30.24
CA GLN A 90 11.48 -19.18 30.16
C GLN A 90 12.90 -18.67 29.91
N ALA A 91 13.06 -17.64 29.07
CA ALA A 91 14.34 -16.98 28.86
C ALA A 91 14.86 -16.37 30.17
N LYS A 92 14.03 -15.56 30.86
CA LYS A 92 14.38 -14.92 32.14
C LYS A 92 14.73 -15.95 33.25
N GLY A 93 14.02 -17.08 33.30
CA GLY A 93 14.30 -18.16 34.25
C GLY A 93 15.62 -18.89 34.00
N ARG A 94 16.04 -19.02 32.73
CA ARG A 94 17.32 -19.62 32.35
C ARG A 94 18.53 -18.75 32.74
N TYR A 95 18.42 -17.42 32.64
CA TYR A 95 19.49 -16.51 33.07
C TYR A 95 19.73 -16.56 34.58
N ARG A 96 18.68 -16.73 35.39
CA ARG A 96 18.77 -16.79 36.86
C ARG A 96 19.41 -18.07 37.43
N ARG A 97 19.46 -19.17 36.67
CA ARG A 97 20.04 -20.45 37.14
C ARG A 97 21.52 -20.65 36.78
N ARG A 98 22.14 -19.68 36.08
CA ARG A 98 23.55 -19.72 35.64
C ARG A 98 24.44 -18.71 36.37
N ALA A 99 23.92 -18.00 37.37
CA ALA A 99 24.64 -17.12 38.28
C ALA A 99 24.73 -17.78 39.66
#